data_AF-A0A1S3HAF8-F1
#
_entry.id   AF-A0A1S3HAF8-F1
#
_cell.length_a   1.000
_cell.length_b   1.000
_cell.length_c   1.000
_cell.angle_alpha   90.00
_cell.angle_beta   90.00
_cell.angle_gamma   90.00
#
_symmetry.space_group_name_H-M   'P 1'
#
loop_
_entity.id
_entity.type
_entity.pdbx_description
1 polymer ?
#
loop_
_entity_poly.entity_id
_entity_poly.type
_entity_poly.pdbx_seq_one_letter_code
_entity_poly.pdbx_strand_id
1 'polypeptide(L)'
;MGLLFQLVAVLLVARGISGYCFAKSETHRENAFVEPDGSVKVTNYCEYKAKILFPGDTARFPDECISCTCEDWGLSCCGYGSSAGVISVQGCKQIKGPNCSYLLVKESDPTKDCFTGQSIVG
;
A
#
# COMPACT_ATOMS: atom_id res chain seq x y z
N MET A 1 -2.74 24.55 -31.86
CA MET A 1 -2.40 23.14 -31.52
C MET A 1 -1.40 22.98 -30.37
N GLY A 2 -1.00 24.05 -29.65
CA GLY A 2 -0.02 23.93 -28.53
C GLY A 2 -0.61 23.67 -27.14
N LEU A 3 -1.80 24.22 -26.85
CA LEU A 3 -2.38 24.17 -25.49
C LEU A 3 -2.86 22.77 -25.08
N LEU A 4 -3.41 22.00 -26.04
CA LEU A 4 -3.90 20.65 -25.78
C LEU A 4 -2.75 19.68 -25.42
N PHE A 5 -1.59 19.85 -26.07
CA PHE A 5 -0.41 19.00 -25.84
C PHE A 5 0.19 19.22 -24.45
N GLN A 6 0.19 20.46 -23.95
CA GLN A 6 0.67 20.75 -22.59
C GLN A 6 -0.26 20.21 -21.49
N LEU A 7 -1.58 20.26 -21.70
CA LEU A 7 -2.54 19.68 -20.76
C LEU A 7 -2.42 18.14 -20.67
N VAL A 8 -2.20 17.46 -21.79
CA VAL A 8 -1.97 16.00 -21.81
C VAL A 8 -0.65 15.64 -21.12
N ALA A 9 0.40 16.43 -21.29
CA ALA A 9 1.67 16.20 -20.61
C ALA A 9 1.54 16.34 -19.08
N VAL A 10 0.83 17.37 -18.58
CA VAL A 10 0.59 17.59 -17.14
C VAL A 10 -0.26 16.46 -16.53
N LEU A 11 -1.24 15.94 -17.25
CA LEU A 11 -2.05 14.79 -16.80
C LEU A 11 -1.23 13.49 -16.74
N LEU A 12 -0.16 13.35 -17.52
CA LEU A 12 0.73 12.18 -17.51
C LEU A 12 1.76 12.22 -16.38
N VAL A 13 2.30 13.39 -16.00
CA VAL A 13 3.21 13.51 -14.84
C VAL A 13 2.50 13.49 -13.48
N ALA A 14 1.18 13.73 -13.43
CA ALA A 14 0.39 13.58 -12.20
C ALA A 14 0.27 12.11 -11.72
N ARG A 15 0.79 11.14 -12.47
CA ARG A 15 0.79 9.70 -12.09
C ARG A 15 1.97 9.28 -11.21
N GLY A 16 2.76 10.22 -10.70
CA GLY A 16 3.97 9.96 -9.92
C GLY A 16 3.79 9.56 -8.44
N ILE A 17 2.59 9.20 -7.99
CA ILE A 17 2.39 8.58 -6.67
C ILE A 17 1.83 7.18 -6.91
N SER A 18 2.71 6.26 -7.33
CA SER A 18 2.37 4.84 -7.36
C SER A 18 2.39 4.34 -5.92
N GLY A 19 1.28 4.56 -5.20
CA GLY A 19 0.92 3.69 -4.09
C GLY A 19 1.00 2.26 -4.60
N TYR A 20 1.85 1.42 -4.01
CA TYR A 20 1.90 0.02 -4.38
C TYR A 20 0.61 -0.62 -3.85
N CYS A 21 -0.43 -0.60 -4.67
CA CYS A 21 -1.69 -1.27 -4.42
C CYS A 21 -1.77 -2.54 -5.26
N PHE A 22 -2.24 -3.62 -4.64
CA PHE A 22 -2.52 -4.87 -5.32
C PHE A 22 -3.86 -5.42 -4.86
N ALA A 23 -4.55 -6.07 -5.78
CA ALA A 23 -5.81 -6.76 -5.57
C ALA A 23 -5.56 -8.27 -5.60
N LYS A 24 -6.18 -9.02 -4.67
CA LYS A 24 -6.22 -10.49 -4.71
C LYS A 24 -7.65 -10.98 -4.58
N SER A 25 -8.20 -11.55 -5.65
CA SER A 25 -9.51 -12.23 -5.61
C SER A 25 -9.42 -13.61 -4.96
N GLU A 26 -8.28 -14.29 -5.06
CA GLU A 26 -8.05 -15.63 -4.52
C GLU A 26 -8.11 -15.72 -2.98
N THR A 27 -8.14 -14.58 -2.29
CA THR A 27 -8.31 -14.52 -0.82
C THR A 27 -9.77 -14.47 -0.40
N HIS A 28 -10.69 -14.32 -1.35
CA HIS A 28 -12.13 -14.37 -1.10
C HIS A 28 -12.55 -15.81 -0.76
N ARG A 29 -13.36 -15.95 0.29
CA ARG A 29 -13.85 -17.21 0.82
C ARG A 29 -15.32 -17.06 1.16
N GLU A 30 -16.06 -18.14 0.99
CA GLU A 30 -17.47 -18.21 1.33
C GLU A 30 -17.65 -19.31 2.38
N ASN A 31 -18.40 -19.02 3.44
CA ASN A 31 -18.84 -20.00 4.42
C ASN A 31 -20.36 -20.01 4.50
N ALA A 32 -20.95 -21.20 4.42
CA ALA A 32 -22.38 -21.40 4.58
C ALA A 32 -22.69 -21.94 5.98
N PHE A 33 -23.61 -21.30 6.69
CA PHE A 33 -24.12 -21.73 7.98
C PHE A 33 -25.61 -22.04 7.85
N VAL A 34 -26.04 -23.17 8.43
CA VAL A 34 -27.47 -23.50 8.53
C VAL A 34 -28.00 -22.85 9.80
N GLU A 35 -28.97 -21.94 9.66
CA GLU A 35 -29.63 -21.29 10.78
C GLU A 35 -30.66 -22.24 11.43
N PRO A 36 -31.08 -22.00 12.69
CA PRO A 36 -32.01 -22.88 13.41
C PRO A 36 -33.38 -23.03 12.74
N ASP A 37 -33.77 -22.10 11.87
CA ASP A 37 -35.00 -22.13 11.08
C ASP A 37 -34.87 -22.94 9.78
N GLY A 38 -33.69 -23.52 9.51
CA GLY A 38 -33.39 -24.29 8.32
C GLY A 38 -32.96 -23.45 7.11
N SER A 39 -32.87 -22.12 7.24
CA SER A 39 -32.31 -21.26 6.19
C SER A 39 -30.79 -21.40 6.11
N VAL A 40 -30.22 -21.19 4.92
CA VAL A 40 -28.77 -21.21 4.71
C VAL A 40 -28.27 -19.78 4.57
N LYS A 41 -27.40 -19.36 5.48
CA LYS A 41 -26.74 -18.07 5.44
C LYS A 41 -25.34 -18.22 4.89
N VAL A 42 -25.09 -17.63 3.73
CA VAL A 42 -23.75 -17.54 3.14
C VAL A 42 -23.09 -16.25 3.63
N THR A 43 -21.88 -16.37 4.16
CA THR A 43 -21.06 -15.24 4.61
C THR A 43 -19.76 -15.22 3.80
N ASN A 44 -19.51 -14.08 3.18
CA ASN A 44 -18.27 -13.80 2.45
C ASN A 44 -17.24 -13.21 3.39
N TYR A 45 -15.98 -13.59 3.23
CA TYR A 45 -14.85 -13.02 3.95
C TYR A 45 -13.57 -13.12 3.14
N CYS A 46 -12.60 -12.28 3.46
CA CYS A 46 -11.24 -12.37 2.96
C CYS A 46 -10.34 -12.96 4.03
N GLU A 47 -9.41 -13.84 3.63
CA GLU A 47 -8.35 -14.32 4.51
C GLU A 47 -6.98 -13.85 4.02
N TYR A 48 -6.23 -13.16 4.88
CA TYR A 48 -4.87 -12.73 4.60
C TYR A 48 -3.99 -12.86 5.83
N LYS A 49 -2.90 -13.64 5.71
CA LYS A 49 -1.96 -13.91 6.81
C LYS A 49 -2.64 -14.32 8.12
N ALA A 50 -3.58 -15.27 8.01
CA ALA A 50 -4.38 -15.77 9.12
C ALA A 50 -5.30 -14.73 9.80
N LYS A 51 -5.49 -13.54 9.22
CA LYS A 51 -6.56 -12.62 9.59
C LYS A 51 -7.76 -12.83 8.68
N ILE A 52 -8.92 -12.97 9.30
CA ILE A 52 -10.22 -12.97 8.64
C ILE A 52 -10.75 -11.53 8.64
N LEU A 53 -11.22 -11.07 7.48
CA LEU A 53 -11.77 -9.75 7.25
C LEU A 53 -13.13 -9.93 6.59
N PHE A 54 -14.18 -9.36 7.15
CA PHE A 54 -15.49 -9.30 6.49
C PHE A 54 -15.53 -8.13 5.50
N PRO A 55 -16.47 -8.13 4.53
CA PRO A 55 -16.66 -7.01 3.62
C PRO A 55 -16.76 -5.67 4.37
N GLY A 56 -15.92 -4.71 3.95
CA GLY A 56 -15.75 -3.41 4.60
C GLY A 56 -14.66 -3.36 5.69
N ASP A 57 -14.22 -4.50 6.22
CA ASP A 57 -13.15 -4.53 7.22
C ASP A 57 -11.81 -4.11 6.62
N THR A 58 -11.05 -3.35 7.39
CA THR A 58 -9.68 -2.94 7.06
C THR A 58 -8.71 -3.34 8.16
N ALA A 59 -7.60 -4.00 7.79
CA ALA A 59 -6.51 -4.32 8.69
C ALA A 59 -5.16 -3.81 8.18
N ARG A 60 -4.32 -3.38 9.14
CA ARG A 60 -2.93 -2.98 8.88
C ARG A 60 -1.97 -4.12 9.19
N PHE A 61 -0.94 -4.24 8.36
CA PHE A 61 0.16 -5.18 8.46
C PHE A 61 1.48 -4.40 8.55
N PRO A 62 1.91 -4.01 9.77
CA PRO A 62 3.05 -3.11 9.97
C PRO A 62 4.39 -3.66 9.49
N ASP A 63 4.58 -4.98 9.51
CA ASP A 63 5.83 -5.60 9.07
C ASP A 63 6.10 -5.33 7.56
N GLU A 64 5.01 -5.29 6.79
CA GLU A 64 5.01 -5.05 5.33
C GLU A 64 4.69 -3.60 4.96
N CYS A 65 4.26 -2.81 5.94
CA CYS A 65 3.76 -1.46 5.73
C CYS A 65 2.63 -1.40 4.71
N ILE A 66 1.68 -2.35 4.81
CA ILE A 66 0.49 -2.39 3.95
C ILE A 66 -0.78 -2.35 4.79
N SER A 67 -1.84 -1.77 4.22
CA SER A 67 -3.20 -1.80 4.74
C SER A 67 -4.06 -2.53 3.73
N CYS A 68 -4.82 -3.52 4.19
CA CYS A 68 -5.71 -4.29 3.34
C CYS A 68 -7.16 -4.11 3.77
N THR A 69 -8.03 -3.94 2.79
CA THR A 69 -9.49 -3.85 2.93
C THR A 69 -10.12 -5.02 2.21
N CYS A 70 -11.05 -5.72 2.86
CA CYS A 70 -11.86 -6.73 2.19
C CYS A 70 -13.04 -6.04 1.51
N GLU A 71 -13.02 -6.04 0.19
CA GLU A 71 -14.08 -5.53 -0.65
C GLU A 71 -14.97 -6.70 -1.11
N ASP A 72 -16.14 -6.40 -1.66
CA ASP A 72 -17.08 -7.43 -2.15
C ASP A 72 -16.47 -8.34 -3.23
N TRP A 73 -15.45 -7.87 -3.94
CA TRP A 73 -14.77 -8.59 -5.02
C TRP A 73 -13.46 -9.28 -4.59
N GLY A 74 -13.05 -9.13 -3.32
CA GLY A 74 -11.81 -9.68 -2.80
C GLY A 74 -11.00 -8.68 -1.98
N LEU A 75 -9.71 -8.97 -1.81
CA LEU A 75 -8.85 -8.17 -0.94
C LEU A 75 -8.11 -7.09 -1.73
N SER A 76 -8.21 -5.83 -1.30
CA SER A 76 -7.46 -4.69 -1.81
C SER A 76 -6.41 -4.27 -0.78
N CYS A 77 -5.12 -4.40 -1.12
CA CYS A 77 -4.01 -4.03 -0.22
C CYS A 77 -3.21 -2.88 -0.82
N CYS A 78 -2.96 -1.83 -0.05
CA CYS A 78 -2.13 -0.71 -0.43
C CYS A 78 -0.99 -0.50 0.57
N GLY A 79 0.21 -0.24 0.05
CA GLY A 79 1.33 0.22 0.86
C GLY A 79 1.08 1.59 1.49
N TYR A 80 1.60 1.80 2.69
CA TYR A 80 1.64 3.09 3.37
C TYR A 80 3.07 3.39 3.85
N GLY A 81 3.35 4.66 4.10
CA GLY A 81 4.68 5.11 4.50
C GLY A 81 5.76 4.71 3.49
N SER A 82 6.79 3.96 3.88
CA SER A 82 7.85 3.50 2.98
C SER A 82 7.39 2.57 1.87
N SER A 83 6.22 1.94 2.00
CA SER A 83 5.60 1.14 0.93
C SER A 83 4.56 1.93 0.13
N ALA A 84 4.30 3.20 0.47
CA ALA A 84 3.32 4.06 -0.25
C ALA A 84 3.82 4.54 -1.62
N GLY A 85 5.04 4.20 -2.01
CA GLY A 85 5.62 4.58 -3.28
C GLY A 85 7.11 4.92 -3.16
N VAL A 86 7.72 5.15 -4.32
CA VAL A 86 9.12 5.55 -4.44
C VAL A 86 9.19 7.02 -4.76
N ILE A 87 9.77 7.82 -3.86
CA ILE A 87 10.14 9.20 -4.14
C ILE A 87 11.61 9.17 -4.59
N SER A 88 11.83 9.43 -5.88
CA SER A 88 13.18 9.58 -6.42
C SER A 88 13.58 11.05 -6.40
N VAL A 89 14.63 11.37 -5.65
CA VAL A 89 15.30 12.68 -5.66
C VAL A 89 16.73 12.43 -6.13
N GLN A 90 17.19 13.19 -7.12
CA GLN A 90 18.53 12.99 -7.69
C GLN A 90 19.62 13.08 -6.61
N GLY A 91 20.48 12.07 -6.52
CA GLY A 91 21.54 11.98 -5.50
C GLY A 91 21.06 11.49 -4.12
N CYS A 92 19.77 11.18 -3.98
CA CYS A 92 19.19 10.60 -2.77
C CYS A 92 18.62 9.20 -3.04
N LYS A 93 18.84 8.31 -2.06
CA LYS A 93 18.23 6.99 -2.01
C LYS A 93 17.21 6.95 -0.88
N GLN A 94 16.02 6.45 -1.19
CA GLN A 94 15.02 6.13 -0.18
C GLN A 94 15.37 4.78 0.48
N ILE A 95 15.41 4.75 1.81
CA ILE A 95 15.58 3.52 2.60
C ILE A 95 14.42 3.36 3.60
N LYS A 96 14.16 2.12 4.02
CA LYS A 96 13.12 1.82 5.02
C LYS A 96 13.58 2.33 6.39
N GLY A 97 12.81 3.26 6.95
CA GLY A 97 12.96 3.73 8.32
C GLY A 97 12.13 2.91 9.29
N PRO A 98 12.24 3.18 10.61
CA PRO A 98 11.42 2.53 11.62
C PRO A 98 9.93 2.86 11.43
N ASN A 99 9.04 1.97 11.87
CA ASN A 99 7.58 2.19 11.87
C ASN A 99 7.00 2.59 10.50
N CYS A 100 7.46 1.95 9.43
CA CYS A 100 7.02 2.25 8.06
C CYS A 100 7.30 3.68 7.62
N SER A 101 8.21 4.41 8.28
CA SER A 101 8.74 5.64 7.72
C SER A 101 9.70 5.35 6.57
N TYR A 102 9.99 6.37 5.76
CA TYR A 102 11.10 6.35 4.82
C TYR A 102 12.13 7.37 5.27
N LEU A 103 13.41 7.05 5.04
CA LEU A 103 14.51 8.00 5.17
C LEU A 103 15.08 8.26 3.78
N LEU A 104 15.44 9.51 3.52
CA LEU A 104 16.14 9.90 2.30
C LEU A 104 17.60 10.12 2.68
N VAL A 105 18.47 9.24 2.19
CA VAL A 105 19.91 9.28 2.47
C VAL A 105 20.68 9.61 1.20
N LYS A 106 21.91 10.10 1.32
CA LYS A 106 22.74 10.35 0.14
C LYS A 106 23.07 9.02 -0.56
N GLU A 107 22.99 9.00 -1.88
CA GLU A 107 23.44 7.84 -2.68
C GLU A 107 24.93 7.54 -2.45
N SER A 108 25.73 8.59 -2.31
CA SER A 108 27.17 8.49 -2.04
C SER A 108 27.50 8.02 -0.63
N ASP A 109 26.59 8.22 0.34
CA ASP A 109 26.81 7.92 1.75
C ASP A 109 25.47 7.65 2.46
N PRO A 110 25.03 6.38 2.53
CA PRO A 110 23.76 6.00 3.14
C PRO A 110 23.66 6.27 4.64
N THR A 111 24.75 6.68 5.29
CA THR A 111 24.75 7.05 6.73
C THR A 111 24.37 8.50 6.96
N LYS A 112 24.18 9.29 5.88
CA LYS A 112 23.86 10.70 5.96
C LYS A 112 22.49 11.01 5.37
N ASP A 113 21.75 11.84 6.09
CA ASP A 113 20.52 12.45 5.59
C ASP A 113 20.80 13.23 4.29
N CYS A 114 19.91 13.11 3.32
CA CYS A 114 20.18 13.64 1.98
C CYS A 114 20.23 15.17 1.94
N PHE A 115 19.38 15.84 2.73
CA PHE A 115 19.20 17.29 2.66
C PHE A 115 20.12 18.04 3.64
N THR A 116 20.29 17.50 4.84
CA THR A 116 21.08 18.13 5.91
C THR A 116 22.52 17.64 5.94
N GLY A 117 22.80 16.44 5.41
CA GLY A 117 24.11 15.79 5.50
C GLY A 117 24.46 15.29 6.91
N GLN A 118 23.54 15.37 7.87
CA GLN A 118 23.74 14.88 9.24
C GLN A 118 23.73 13.35 9.28
N SER A 119 24.45 12.77 10.26
CA SER A 119 24.43 11.32 10.48
C SER A 119 23.03 10.88 10.91
N ILE A 120 22.51 9.85 10.27
CA ILE A 120 21.27 9.16 10.68
C ILE A 120 21.55 7.97 11.61
N VAL A 121 22.83 7.64 11.80
CA VAL A 121 23.29 6.66 12.78
C VAL A 121 23.71 7.45 14.02
N GLY A 122 22.90 7.34 15.08
CA GLY A 122 23.18 7.92 16.40
C GLY A 122 24.18 7.10 17.19
#